data_AF-A0A9P6UGS3-F1
#
_entry.id   AF-A0A9P6UGS3-F1
#
_cell.length_a   1.000
_cell.length_b   1.000
_cell.length_c   1.000
_cell.angle_alpha   90.00
_cell.angle_beta   90.00
_cell.angle_gamma   90.00
#
_symmetry.space_group_name_H-M   'P 1'
#
loop_
_entity.id
_entity.type
_entity.pdbx_description
1 polymer ?
#
loop_
_entity_poly.entity_id
_entity_poly.type
_entity_poly.pdbx_seq_one_letter_code
_entity_poly.pdbx_strand_id
1 'polypeptide(L)'
;MTGPTTIEAAQGHPIEHAIPTATTTNERTPEEHTRLLALHNAYPPIWLTPTITLGPWFPSDRETLVEYLNDARVYSFLYGPPFPYTLKDADIWLGSKVDRMSEKGTPLDFCFRDMARGGKAIGSIAVSNDSDEILTGDDVGYWLAPEYHGQGLTSKALRLLIHRVSIVECGKRKFNAHVFIGNHASRRVMEKVGFVVQEEDGVELRKTIVKNGKEIEMWVLRLYLTDVDVEGWEIVQEATPLPSLLVK
;
A
#
# COMPACT_ATOMS: atom_id res chain seq x y z
N MET A 1 -9.58 -79.53 9.65
CA MET A 1 -9.47 -79.56 8.17
C MET A 1 -10.11 -78.30 7.64
N THR A 2 -9.30 -77.27 7.44
CA THR A 2 -9.70 -75.95 6.94
C THR A 2 -9.22 -75.85 5.49
N GLY A 3 -10.15 -75.84 4.54
CA GLY A 3 -9.90 -75.54 3.12
C GLY A 3 -10.01 -74.03 2.86
N PRO A 4 -9.33 -73.50 1.82
CA PRO A 4 -9.12 -72.06 1.65
C PRO A 4 -10.15 -71.44 0.71
N THR A 5 -10.56 -70.20 0.96
CA THR A 5 -11.25 -69.37 -0.04
C THR A 5 -10.72 -67.93 0.01
N THR A 6 -9.87 -67.67 -0.99
CA THR A 6 -9.78 -66.48 -1.87
C THR A 6 -9.79 -65.08 -1.26
N ILE A 7 -8.63 -64.44 -1.41
CA ILE A 7 -8.39 -62.98 -1.34
C ILE A 7 -9.01 -62.34 -2.57
N GLU A 8 -10.00 -61.46 -2.39
CA GLU A 8 -10.46 -60.54 -3.44
C GLU A 8 -9.84 -59.15 -3.23
N ALA A 9 -9.24 -58.65 -4.31
CA ALA A 9 -8.55 -57.39 -4.37
C ALA A 9 -9.52 -56.20 -4.24
N ALA A 10 -9.27 -55.32 -3.27
CA ALA A 10 -9.97 -54.05 -3.16
C ALA A 10 -9.64 -53.19 -4.38
N GLN A 11 -10.67 -52.93 -5.19
CA GLN A 11 -10.63 -52.05 -6.34
C GLN A 11 -10.40 -50.60 -5.89
N GLY A 12 -9.34 -49.99 -6.43
CA GLY A 12 -9.01 -48.59 -6.20
C GLY A 12 -10.14 -47.67 -6.65
N HIS A 13 -10.63 -46.84 -5.72
CA HIS A 13 -11.40 -45.66 -6.05
C HIS A 13 -10.42 -44.50 -6.28
N PRO A 14 -10.45 -43.83 -7.44
CA PRO A 14 -9.71 -42.59 -7.59
C PRO A 14 -10.37 -41.53 -6.71
N ILE A 15 -9.61 -41.02 -5.73
CA ILE A 15 -9.96 -39.80 -4.99
C ILE A 15 -9.78 -38.65 -5.98
N GLU A 16 -10.88 -38.27 -6.62
CA GLU A 16 -10.96 -37.06 -7.43
C GLU A 16 -10.89 -35.86 -6.47
N HIS A 17 -9.68 -35.37 -6.22
CA HIS A 17 -9.48 -34.08 -5.58
C HIS A 17 -9.99 -33.01 -6.55
N ALA A 18 -11.27 -32.66 -6.43
CA ALA A 18 -11.83 -31.45 -7.02
C ALA A 18 -11.08 -30.24 -6.41
N ILE A 19 -10.11 -29.73 -7.15
CA ILE A 19 -9.56 -28.40 -6.94
C ILE A 19 -10.73 -27.43 -7.15
N PRO A 20 -11.10 -26.57 -6.19
CA PRO A 20 -12.08 -25.54 -6.46
C PRO A 20 -11.45 -24.57 -7.44
N THR A 21 -11.89 -24.60 -8.71
CA THR A 21 -11.68 -23.51 -9.66
C THR A 21 -12.42 -22.29 -9.12
N ALA A 22 -11.70 -21.48 -8.34
CA ALA A 22 -12.10 -20.12 -8.00
C ALA A 22 -11.93 -19.27 -9.27
N THR A 23 -12.89 -19.37 -10.18
CA THR A 23 -13.05 -18.40 -11.26
C THR A 23 -13.78 -17.20 -10.69
N THR A 24 -13.09 -16.38 -9.90
CA THR A 24 -13.50 -14.99 -9.69
C THR A 24 -12.72 -14.14 -10.67
N THR A 25 -13.14 -14.15 -11.93
CA THR A 25 -12.83 -13.05 -12.84
C THR A 25 -13.59 -11.84 -12.31
N ASN A 26 -12.91 -11.02 -11.51
CA ASN A 26 -13.38 -9.70 -11.11
C ASN A 26 -13.31 -8.78 -12.33
N GLU A 27 -14.14 -9.06 -13.33
CA GLU A 27 -14.27 -8.23 -14.52
C GLU A 27 -15.01 -6.96 -14.13
N ARG A 28 -14.28 -5.85 -14.15
CA ARG A 28 -14.83 -4.52 -13.91
C ARG A 28 -15.92 -4.21 -14.92
N THR A 29 -16.96 -3.54 -14.46
CA THR A 29 -18.05 -3.09 -15.32
C THR A 29 -17.53 -2.08 -16.37
N PRO A 30 -18.17 -1.97 -17.54
CA PRO A 30 -17.82 -0.97 -18.56
C PRO A 30 -17.82 0.48 -18.04
N GLU A 31 -18.65 0.77 -17.05
CA GLU A 31 -18.76 2.08 -16.39
C GLU A 31 -17.53 2.37 -15.52
N GLU A 32 -17.07 1.39 -14.75
CA GLU A 32 -15.82 1.48 -13.98
C GLU A 32 -14.62 1.64 -14.91
N HIS A 33 -14.60 0.91 -16.02
CA HIS A 33 -13.55 1.03 -17.04
C HIS A 33 -13.50 2.46 -17.63
N THR A 34 -14.65 3.01 -18.03
CA THR A 34 -14.75 4.36 -18.59
C THR A 34 -14.31 5.43 -17.59
N ARG A 35 -14.71 5.29 -16.31
CA ARG A 35 -14.31 6.22 -15.24
C ARG A 35 -12.81 6.17 -14.97
N LEU A 36 -12.21 4.97 -14.98
CA LEU A 36 -10.77 4.79 -14.84
C LEU A 36 -10.00 5.41 -16.01
N LEU A 37 -10.50 5.30 -17.24
CA LEU A 37 -9.89 5.95 -18.40
C LEU A 37 -9.96 7.48 -18.31
N ALA A 38 -11.11 8.04 -17.92
CA ALA A 38 -11.24 9.49 -17.72
C ALA A 38 -10.27 10.01 -16.63
N LEU A 39 -10.07 9.23 -15.57
CA LEU A 39 -9.15 9.56 -14.48
C LEU A 39 -7.69 9.32 -14.83
N HIS A 40 -7.36 8.30 -15.63
CA HIS A 40 -6.03 8.11 -16.21
C HIS A 40 -5.63 9.32 -17.04
N ASN A 41 -6.57 9.88 -17.81
CA ASN A 41 -6.32 11.08 -18.59
C ASN A 41 -6.15 12.33 -17.72
N ALA A 42 -6.83 12.40 -16.58
CA ALA A 42 -6.69 13.53 -15.63
C ALA A 42 -5.45 13.39 -14.73
N TYR A 43 -5.08 12.17 -14.35
CA TYR A 43 -3.99 11.80 -13.45
C TYR A 43 -3.31 10.53 -13.97
N PRO A 44 -2.31 10.65 -14.86
CA PRO A 44 -1.67 9.50 -15.45
C PRO A 44 -1.03 8.63 -14.35
N PRO A 45 -1.20 7.31 -14.42
CA PRO A 45 -0.62 6.39 -13.44
C PRO A 45 0.90 6.43 -13.57
N ILE A 46 1.53 6.39 -12.41
CA ILE A 46 2.97 6.35 -12.31
C ILE A 46 3.38 4.90 -12.18
N TRP A 47 4.03 4.36 -13.19
CA TRP A 47 4.43 2.96 -13.20
C TRP A 47 5.62 2.76 -12.25
N LEU A 48 5.58 1.74 -11.40
CA LEU A 48 6.71 1.32 -10.54
C LEU A 48 7.42 0.10 -11.13
N THR A 49 6.66 -0.70 -11.86
CA THR A 49 7.05 -1.87 -12.65
C THR A 49 6.14 -1.92 -13.88
N PRO A 50 6.33 -2.86 -14.82
CA PRO A 50 5.42 -3.04 -15.95
C PRO A 50 3.96 -3.40 -15.58
N THR A 51 3.68 -3.76 -14.33
CA THR A 51 2.33 -4.17 -13.88
C THR A 51 1.83 -3.41 -12.67
N ILE A 52 2.71 -2.77 -11.90
CA ILE A 52 2.34 -2.04 -10.68
C ILE A 52 2.40 -0.54 -10.93
N THR A 53 1.34 0.17 -10.53
CA THR A 53 1.23 1.63 -10.68
C THR A 53 0.90 2.31 -9.36
N LEU A 54 1.17 3.61 -9.28
CA LEU A 54 0.62 4.54 -8.30
C LEU A 54 -0.39 5.46 -8.97
N GLY A 55 -1.51 5.72 -8.30
CA GLY A 55 -2.56 6.61 -8.80
C GLY A 55 -3.52 7.03 -7.68
N PRO A 56 -4.65 7.68 -8.01
CA PRO A 56 -5.64 8.06 -7.02
C PRO A 56 -6.41 6.85 -6.46
N TRP A 57 -7.02 7.06 -5.29
CA TRP A 57 -8.03 6.16 -4.72
C TRP A 57 -9.40 6.39 -5.35
N PHE A 58 -10.24 5.36 -5.38
CA PHE A 58 -11.61 5.42 -5.89
C PHE A 58 -12.61 4.84 -4.88
N PRO A 59 -13.88 5.28 -4.91
CA PRO A 59 -14.94 4.69 -4.09
C PRO A 59 -15.08 3.18 -4.23
N SER A 60 -14.79 2.63 -5.41
CA SER A 60 -14.84 1.18 -5.68
C SER A 60 -13.68 0.38 -5.08
N ASP A 61 -12.69 1.03 -4.46
CA ASP A 61 -11.61 0.32 -3.77
C ASP A 61 -11.97 -0.06 -2.32
N ARG A 62 -13.19 0.25 -1.86
CA ARG A 62 -13.58 0.07 -0.46
C ARG A 62 -13.51 -1.38 0.00
N GLU A 63 -13.83 -2.35 -0.85
CA GLU A 63 -13.74 -3.78 -0.52
C GLU A 63 -12.28 -4.19 -0.30
N THR A 64 -11.35 -3.62 -1.06
CA THR A 64 -9.90 -3.85 -0.87
C THR A 64 -9.44 -3.31 0.48
N LEU A 65 -9.93 -2.13 0.89
CA LEU A 65 -9.62 -1.57 2.20
C LEU A 65 -10.11 -2.50 3.32
N VAL A 66 -11.34 -2.99 3.24
CA VAL A 66 -11.88 -3.95 4.22
C VAL A 66 -11.09 -5.25 4.24
N GLU A 67 -10.73 -5.79 3.07
CA GLU A 67 -9.93 -7.01 2.95
C GLU A 67 -8.58 -6.87 3.67
N TYR A 68 -7.77 -5.87 3.30
CA TYR A 68 -6.40 -5.78 3.80
C TYR A 68 -6.28 -5.10 5.16
N LEU A 69 -7.17 -4.17 5.53
CA LEU A 69 -7.13 -3.52 6.84
C LEU A 69 -7.69 -4.40 7.97
N ASN A 70 -8.25 -5.57 7.64
CA ASN A 70 -8.53 -6.63 8.61
C ASN A 70 -7.49 -7.78 8.58
N ASP A 71 -6.52 -7.76 7.67
CA ASP A 71 -5.42 -8.73 7.67
C ASP A 71 -4.41 -8.37 8.78
N ALA A 72 -4.17 -9.29 9.70
CA ALA A 72 -3.25 -9.08 10.82
C ALA A 72 -1.82 -8.70 10.37
N ARG A 73 -1.38 -9.12 9.18
CA ARG A 73 -0.06 -8.80 8.62
C ARG A 73 0.06 -7.34 8.18
N VAL A 74 -1.07 -6.66 7.98
CA VAL A 74 -1.16 -5.25 7.63
C VAL A 74 -1.61 -4.44 8.85
N TYR A 75 -2.79 -4.75 9.39
CA TYR A 75 -3.40 -4.00 10.48
C TYR A 75 -2.52 -3.87 11.72
N SER A 76 -1.80 -4.93 12.10
CA SER A 76 -0.98 -4.93 13.32
C SER A 76 0.05 -3.81 13.33
N PHE A 77 0.49 -3.37 12.15
CA PHE A 77 1.52 -2.33 11.97
C PHE A 77 0.98 -0.98 11.51
N LEU A 78 -0.34 -0.78 11.56
CA LEU A 78 -0.99 0.50 11.27
C LEU A 78 -1.49 1.17 12.54
N TYR A 79 -1.38 2.49 12.64
CA TYR A 79 -1.90 3.23 13.78
C TYR A 79 -3.38 3.61 13.61
N GLY A 80 -3.72 4.30 12.52
CA GLY A 80 -4.98 5.02 12.38
C GLY A 80 -6.27 4.22 12.17
N PRO A 81 -6.30 3.11 11.40
CA PRO A 81 -7.57 2.44 11.08
C PRO A 81 -8.27 1.85 12.32
N PRO A 82 -9.60 1.95 12.45
CA PRO A 82 -10.36 1.21 13.45
C PRO A 82 -10.27 -0.30 13.19
N PHE A 83 -10.57 -1.09 14.23
CA PHE A 83 -10.66 -2.54 14.13
C PHE A 83 -11.86 -3.10 14.88
N PRO A 84 -12.67 -3.98 14.25
CA PRO A 84 -12.58 -4.38 12.84
C PRO A 84 -12.85 -3.22 11.88
N TYR A 85 -12.21 -3.23 10.71
CA TYR A 85 -12.39 -2.19 9.70
C TYR A 85 -13.61 -2.51 8.83
N THR A 86 -14.56 -1.58 8.72
CA THR A 86 -15.84 -1.82 8.05
C THR A 86 -15.94 -1.11 6.69
N LEU A 87 -16.93 -1.50 5.87
CA LEU A 87 -17.23 -0.78 4.63
C LEU A 87 -17.58 0.69 4.89
N LYS A 88 -18.23 0.98 6.02
CA LYS A 88 -18.54 2.37 6.41
C LYS A 88 -17.25 3.16 6.67
N ASP A 89 -16.28 2.56 7.34
CA ASP A 89 -14.98 3.20 7.59
C ASP A 89 -14.23 3.45 6.26
N ALA A 90 -14.31 2.48 5.34
CA ALA A 90 -13.75 2.60 4.00
C ALA A 90 -14.41 3.74 3.20
N ASP A 91 -15.74 3.81 3.20
CA ASP A 91 -16.51 4.86 2.52
C ASP A 91 -16.15 6.26 3.06
N ILE A 92 -16.06 6.41 4.39
CA ILE A 92 -15.66 7.67 5.05
C ILE A 92 -14.23 8.05 4.65
N TRP A 93 -13.31 7.11 4.74
CA TRP A 93 -11.91 7.36 4.43
C TRP A 93 -11.72 7.75 2.95
N LEU A 94 -12.33 7.01 2.02
CA LEU A 94 -12.28 7.31 0.59
C LEU A 94 -12.95 8.65 0.25
N GLY A 95 -14.07 8.98 0.89
CA GLY A 95 -14.72 10.28 0.77
C GLY A 95 -13.74 11.42 1.09
N SER A 96 -13.03 11.32 2.23
CA SER A 96 -12.03 12.32 2.63
C SER A 96 -10.90 12.50 1.61
N LYS A 97 -10.54 11.45 0.85
CA LYS A 97 -9.51 11.52 -0.19
C LYS A 97 -10.01 12.21 -1.44
N VAL A 98 -11.26 11.96 -1.82
CA VAL A 98 -11.91 12.65 -2.94
C VAL A 98 -12.03 14.14 -2.64
N ASP A 99 -12.47 14.51 -1.44
CA ASP A 99 -12.61 15.91 -1.03
C ASP A 99 -11.26 16.62 -1.06
N ARG A 100 -10.22 16.04 -0.43
CA ARG A 100 -8.85 16.58 -0.42
C ARG A 100 -8.28 16.78 -1.83
N MET A 101 -8.55 15.84 -2.73
CA MET A 101 -8.13 15.92 -4.12
C MET A 101 -8.78 17.11 -4.83
N SER A 102 -10.08 17.32 -4.59
CA SER A 102 -10.85 18.41 -5.19
C SER A 102 -10.42 19.80 -4.71
N GLU A 103 -10.02 19.91 -3.44
CA GLU A 103 -9.64 21.19 -2.83
C GLU A 103 -8.20 21.62 -3.17
N LYS A 104 -7.24 20.69 -3.14
CA LYS A 104 -5.80 21.00 -3.20
C LYS A 104 -5.15 20.68 -4.54
N GLY A 105 -5.87 20.04 -5.46
CA GLY A 105 -5.41 19.74 -6.83
C GLY A 105 -4.21 18.79 -6.94
N THR A 106 -3.67 18.28 -5.81
CA THR A 106 -2.54 17.35 -5.79
C THR A 106 -2.82 16.20 -4.83
N PRO A 107 -2.75 14.94 -5.28
CA PRO A 107 -2.85 13.79 -4.40
C PRO A 107 -1.54 13.65 -3.64
N LEU A 108 -1.59 13.85 -2.32
CA LEU A 108 -0.52 13.45 -1.40
C LEU A 108 -0.76 12.05 -0.82
N ASP A 109 -1.83 11.39 -1.30
CA ASP A 109 -2.24 10.05 -0.99
C ASP A 109 -2.33 9.25 -2.31
N PHE A 110 -1.46 8.27 -2.49
CA PHE A 110 -1.45 7.38 -3.66
C PHE A 110 -1.91 5.97 -3.28
N CYS A 111 -2.65 5.37 -4.20
CA CYS A 111 -3.01 3.97 -4.22
C CYS A 111 -2.01 3.20 -5.08
N PHE A 112 -1.48 2.08 -4.55
CA PHE A 112 -0.81 1.10 -5.39
C PHE A 112 -1.86 0.25 -6.11
N ARG A 113 -1.67 0.00 -7.41
CA ARG A 113 -2.56 -0.84 -8.21
C ARG A 113 -1.80 -1.91 -8.98
N ASP A 114 -2.34 -3.12 -8.98
CA ASP A 114 -1.88 -4.20 -9.85
C ASP A 114 -2.72 -4.26 -11.13
N MET A 115 -2.12 -3.83 -12.24
CA MET A 115 -2.74 -3.81 -13.55
C MET A 115 -2.94 -5.21 -14.14
N ALA A 116 -2.11 -6.19 -13.75
CA ALA A 116 -2.28 -7.57 -14.17
C ALA A 116 -3.51 -8.24 -13.52
N ARG A 117 -3.96 -7.70 -12.38
CA ARG A 117 -5.18 -8.14 -11.67
C ARG A 117 -6.35 -7.18 -11.89
N GLY A 118 -6.46 -6.64 -13.10
CA GLY A 118 -7.53 -5.70 -13.41
C GLY A 118 -7.49 -4.47 -12.49
N GLY A 119 -6.32 -3.86 -12.33
CA GLY A 119 -6.13 -2.61 -11.59
C GLY A 119 -6.59 -2.63 -10.13
N LYS A 120 -6.62 -3.82 -9.51
CA LYS A 120 -6.97 -4.01 -8.09
C LYS A 120 -6.08 -3.09 -7.25
N ALA A 121 -6.68 -2.34 -6.32
CA ALA A 121 -5.93 -1.63 -5.30
C ALA A 121 -5.20 -2.65 -4.40
N ILE A 122 -3.96 -2.35 -4.04
CA ILE A 122 -3.10 -3.27 -3.27
C ILE A 122 -2.30 -2.56 -2.18
N GLY A 123 -2.51 -1.27 -1.95
CA GLY A 123 -1.78 -0.53 -0.93
C GLY A 123 -2.02 0.96 -0.96
N SER A 124 -1.56 1.63 0.09
CA SER A 124 -1.56 3.08 0.21
C SER A 124 -0.15 3.58 0.49
N ILE A 125 0.18 4.77 -0.01
CA ILE A 125 1.34 5.55 0.42
C ILE A 125 0.99 7.02 0.42
N ALA A 126 1.33 7.72 1.50
CA ALA A 126 0.94 9.10 1.67
C ALA A 126 1.94 9.90 2.51
N VAL A 127 1.89 11.23 2.34
CA VAL A 127 2.38 12.18 3.34
C VAL A 127 1.17 12.72 4.08
N SER A 128 1.15 12.56 5.41
CA SER A 128 0.16 13.21 6.26
C SER A 128 0.40 14.72 6.24
N ASN A 129 -0.64 15.48 5.95
CA ASN A 129 -0.68 16.93 6.18
C ASN A 129 -1.40 17.27 7.50
N ASP A 130 -1.95 16.27 8.15
CA ASP A 130 -2.63 16.42 9.42
C ASP A 130 -1.57 16.28 10.53
N SER A 131 -1.48 17.30 11.38
CA SER A 131 -0.68 17.24 12.60
C SER A 131 -1.59 16.99 13.79
N ASP A 132 -1.27 15.97 14.57
CA ASP A 132 -1.89 15.66 15.86
C ASP A 132 -0.79 15.34 16.90
N GLU A 133 -1.14 14.75 18.03
CA GLU A 133 -0.14 14.38 19.04
C GLU A 133 0.87 13.35 18.53
N ILE A 134 0.53 12.60 17.48
CA ILE A 134 1.28 11.47 16.94
C ILE A 134 2.01 11.84 15.64
N LEU A 135 1.32 12.48 14.71
CA LEU A 135 1.81 12.91 13.40
C LEU A 135 2.07 14.42 13.38
N THR A 136 3.03 14.85 12.58
CA THR A 136 3.59 16.21 12.58
C THR A 136 3.30 16.99 11.30
N GLY A 137 2.37 16.51 10.45
CA GLY A 137 2.07 17.13 9.15
C GLY A 137 3.18 16.95 8.09
N ASP A 138 4.23 16.17 8.39
CA ASP A 138 5.32 15.80 7.49
C ASP A 138 5.55 14.27 7.44
N ASP A 139 4.62 13.51 8.01
CA ASP A 139 4.79 12.08 8.25
C ASP A 139 4.49 11.25 7.01
N VAL A 140 5.46 10.45 6.57
CA VAL A 140 5.23 9.45 5.53
C VAL A 140 4.65 8.18 6.13
N GLY A 141 3.64 7.62 5.48
CA GLY A 141 3.00 6.37 5.88
C GLY A 141 2.63 5.53 4.68
N TYR A 142 2.63 4.22 4.85
CA TYR A 142 2.19 3.28 3.82
C TYR A 142 1.69 1.97 4.40
N TRP A 143 0.96 1.24 3.57
CA TRP A 143 0.78 -0.19 3.69
C TRP A 143 0.69 -0.81 2.31
N LEU A 144 1.00 -2.10 2.23
CA LEU A 144 0.94 -2.86 0.99
C LEU A 144 0.34 -4.23 1.33
N ALA A 145 -0.40 -4.81 0.40
CA ALA A 145 -0.94 -6.15 0.52
C ALA A 145 0.20 -7.17 0.72
N PRO A 146 0.04 -8.18 1.60
CA PRO A 146 1.14 -9.04 2.04
C PRO A 146 1.88 -9.75 0.91
N GLU A 147 1.18 -10.15 -0.16
CA GLU A 147 1.79 -10.84 -1.29
C GLU A 147 2.77 -9.97 -2.10
N TYR A 148 2.78 -8.65 -1.89
CA TYR A 148 3.70 -7.70 -2.53
C TYR A 148 4.85 -7.24 -1.63
N HIS A 149 4.93 -7.74 -0.39
CA HIS A 149 6.02 -7.41 0.53
C HIS A 149 7.36 -7.92 0.01
N GLY A 150 8.45 -7.24 0.36
CA GLY A 150 9.81 -7.65 0.00
C GLY A 150 10.20 -7.44 -1.47
N GLN A 151 9.30 -6.96 -2.33
CA GLN A 151 9.55 -6.77 -3.77
C GLN A 151 10.16 -5.40 -4.13
N GLY A 152 10.48 -4.57 -3.14
CA GLY A 152 11.08 -3.23 -3.33
C GLY A 152 10.12 -2.15 -3.85
N LEU A 153 8.84 -2.46 -4.07
CA LEU A 153 7.80 -1.54 -4.53
C LEU A 153 7.67 -0.31 -3.64
N THR A 154 7.58 -0.51 -2.31
CA THR A 154 7.39 0.57 -1.36
C THR A 154 8.57 1.54 -1.33
N SER A 155 9.82 1.05 -1.40
CA SER A 155 10.99 1.94 -1.44
C SER A 155 11.02 2.80 -2.71
N LYS A 156 10.61 2.26 -3.87
CA LYS A 156 10.49 3.02 -5.12
C LYS A 156 9.41 4.10 -5.01
N ALA A 157 8.23 3.69 -4.52
CA ALA A 157 7.10 4.59 -4.33
C ALA A 157 7.41 5.72 -3.34
N LEU A 158 8.11 5.41 -2.25
CA LEU A 158 8.43 6.39 -1.20
C LEU A 158 9.41 7.46 -1.71
N ARG A 159 10.43 7.07 -2.47
CA ARG A 159 11.34 8.01 -3.14
C ARG A 159 10.58 8.95 -4.08
N LEU A 160 9.69 8.40 -4.89
CA LEU A 160 8.88 9.17 -5.82
C LEU A 160 7.93 10.14 -5.10
N LEU A 161 7.24 9.69 -4.06
CA LEU A 161 6.37 10.53 -3.25
C LEU A 161 7.15 11.70 -2.66
N ILE A 162 8.27 11.42 -1.99
CA ILE A 162 9.11 12.43 -1.34
C ILE A 162 9.62 13.46 -2.36
N HIS A 163 10.13 13.01 -3.50
CA HIS A 163 10.57 13.90 -4.57
C HIS A 163 9.43 14.80 -5.04
N ARG A 164 8.25 14.23 -5.33
CA ARG A 164 7.09 14.99 -5.78
C ARG A 164 6.66 16.04 -4.76
N VAL A 165 6.55 15.66 -3.49
CA VAL A 165 6.20 16.61 -2.41
C VAL A 165 7.25 17.71 -2.29
N SER A 166 8.54 17.38 -2.39
CA SER A 166 9.63 18.35 -2.28
C SER A 166 9.60 19.44 -3.37
N ILE A 167 9.05 19.11 -4.54
CA ILE A 167 8.86 20.04 -5.66
C ILE A 167 7.58 20.86 -5.47
N VAL A 168 6.45 20.19 -5.18
CA VAL A 168 5.13 20.84 -5.11
C VAL A 168 5.01 21.77 -3.90
N GLU A 169 5.56 21.39 -2.75
CA GLU A 169 5.47 22.18 -1.51
C GLU A 169 6.65 23.16 -1.36
N CYS A 170 7.05 23.81 -2.46
CA CYS A 170 8.04 24.90 -2.49
C CYS A 170 9.32 24.61 -1.68
N GLY A 171 9.84 23.39 -1.77
CA GLY A 171 11.13 23.08 -1.19
C GLY A 171 11.08 22.37 0.16
N LYS A 172 10.01 21.64 0.51
CA LYS A 172 10.02 20.74 1.68
C LYS A 172 11.27 19.86 1.64
N ARG A 173 12.07 19.91 2.71
CA ARG A 173 13.34 19.17 2.85
C ARG A 173 13.34 18.16 3.97
N LYS A 174 12.31 18.15 4.83
CA LYS A 174 12.26 17.30 6.01
C LYS A 174 10.99 16.47 5.97
N PHE A 175 11.15 15.17 6.22
CA PHE A 175 10.06 14.20 6.33
C PHE A 175 10.24 13.40 7.61
N ASN A 176 9.13 13.08 8.27
CA ASN A 176 9.13 12.25 9.47
C ASN A 176 8.54 10.88 9.14
N ALA A 177 8.89 9.87 9.93
CA ALA A 177 8.27 8.56 9.88
C ALA A 177 8.25 7.95 11.28
N HIS A 178 7.18 7.23 11.58
CA HIS A 178 7.06 6.46 12.80
C HIS A 178 6.82 4.99 12.44
N VAL A 179 7.65 4.09 12.98
CA VAL A 179 7.58 2.66 12.68
C VAL A 179 7.46 1.89 13.98
N PHE A 180 6.40 1.09 14.12
CA PHE A 180 6.19 0.25 15.30
C PHE A 180 7.40 -0.64 15.57
N ILE A 181 7.83 -0.72 16.83
CA ILE A 181 8.88 -1.65 17.25
C ILE A 181 8.45 -3.08 16.85
N GLY A 182 9.40 -3.83 16.28
CA GLY A 182 9.16 -5.16 15.71
C GLY A 182 8.82 -5.15 14.21
N ASN A 183 8.39 -4.02 13.64
CA ASN A 183 8.23 -3.88 12.18
C ASN A 183 9.57 -3.56 11.49
N HIS A 184 10.53 -4.48 11.59
CA HIS A 184 11.84 -4.33 11.00
C HIS A 184 11.79 -4.22 9.46
N ALA A 185 10.76 -4.78 8.82
CA ALA A 185 10.59 -4.66 7.37
C ALA A 185 10.35 -3.21 6.96
N SER A 186 9.43 -2.50 7.63
CA SER A 186 9.19 -1.09 7.35
C SER A 186 10.37 -0.22 7.75
N ARG A 187 11.06 -0.50 8.86
CA ARG A 187 12.29 0.22 9.25
C ARG A 187 13.34 0.16 8.13
N ARG A 188 13.62 -1.04 7.60
CA ARG A 188 14.56 -1.21 6.48
C ARG A 188 14.14 -0.46 5.22
N VAL A 189 12.85 -0.36 4.93
CA VAL A 189 12.36 0.45 3.80
C VAL A 189 12.65 1.93 4.02
N MET A 190 12.40 2.44 5.23
CA MET A 190 12.69 3.83 5.58
C MET A 190 14.20 4.12 5.46
N GLU A 191 15.04 3.28 6.07
CA GLU A 191 16.51 3.39 6.02
C GLU A 191 17.04 3.32 4.58
N LYS A 192 16.49 2.45 3.72
CA LYS A 192 16.87 2.35 2.30
C LYS A 192 16.55 3.61 1.49
N VAL A 193 15.60 4.42 1.95
CA VAL A 193 15.26 5.72 1.34
C VAL A 193 16.06 6.86 1.99
N GLY A 194 16.82 6.57 3.06
CA GLY A 194 17.70 7.52 3.74
C GLY A 194 17.12 8.12 5.02
N PHE A 195 15.99 7.60 5.52
CA PHE A 195 15.53 7.97 6.86
C PHE A 195 16.51 7.43 7.90
N VAL A 196 16.80 8.25 8.89
CA VAL A 196 17.68 7.92 10.00
C VAL A 196 16.86 7.85 11.29
N VAL A 197 17.06 6.79 12.08
CA VAL A 197 16.50 6.70 13.43
C VAL A 197 17.08 7.84 14.26
N GLN A 198 16.22 8.61 14.89
CA GLN A 198 16.66 9.73 15.72
C GLN A 198 17.22 9.18 17.04
N GLU A 199 18.26 9.82 17.55
CA GLU A 199 18.93 9.41 18.79
C GLU A 199 19.11 10.61 19.73
N GLU A 200 19.08 10.35 21.03
CA GLU A 200 19.43 11.29 22.09
C GLU A 200 20.38 10.59 23.05
N ASP A 201 21.56 11.19 23.30
CA ASP A 201 22.64 10.61 24.10
C ASP A 201 23.04 9.16 23.70
N GLY A 202 22.97 8.85 22.41
CA GLY A 202 23.30 7.54 21.85
C GLY A 202 22.21 6.47 22.05
N VAL A 203 21.00 6.89 22.43
CA VAL A 203 19.83 6.02 22.58
C VAL A 203 18.80 6.34 21.50
N GLU A 204 18.33 5.31 20.77
CA GLU A 204 17.26 5.46 19.77
C GLU A 204 16.01 6.07 20.41
N LEU A 205 15.54 7.19 19.87
CA LEU A 205 14.31 7.84 20.29
C LEU A 205 13.10 6.95 19.98
N ARG A 206 12.25 6.80 20.99
CA ARG A 206 11.01 6.05 20.92
C ARG A 206 9.83 6.93 21.27
N LYS A 207 8.71 6.65 20.61
CA LYS A 207 7.41 7.25 20.92
C LYS A 207 6.45 6.16 21.35
N THR A 208 5.86 6.31 22.54
CA THR A 208 4.84 5.39 23.04
C THR A 208 3.46 5.90 22.64
N ILE A 209 2.61 5.00 22.17
CA ILE A 209 1.21 5.24 21.85
C ILE A 209 0.35 4.14 22.47
N VAL A 210 -0.94 4.41 22.65
CA VAL A 210 -1.92 3.40 23.04
C VAL A 210 -2.73 2.99 21.82
N LYS A 211 -2.64 1.71 21.44
CA LYS A 211 -3.46 1.12 20.38
C LYS A 211 -4.21 -0.08 20.94
N ASN A 212 -5.53 -0.10 20.77
CA ASN A 212 -6.40 -1.18 21.26
C ASN A 212 -6.19 -1.48 22.76
N GLY A 213 -6.01 -0.43 23.57
CA GLY A 213 -5.78 -0.54 25.01
C GLY A 213 -4.40 -1.07 25.40
N LYS A 214 -3.45 -1.19 24.45
CA LYS A 214 -2.08 -1.64 24.70
C LYS A 214 -1.09 -0.53 24.36
N GLU A 215 -0.09 -0.37 25.21
CA GLU A 215 1.05 0.48 24.91
C GLU A 215 1.91 -0.19 23.82
N ILE A 216 2.24 0.59 22.80
CA ILE A 216 3.09 0.20 21.70
C ILE A 216 4.13 1.31 21.52
N GLU A 217 5.38 0.92 21.35
CA GLU A 217 6.47 1.85 21.03
C GLU A 217 6.70 1.93 19.51
N MET A 218 7.21 3.07 19.06
CA MET A 218 7.60 3.31 17.68
C MET A 218 9.00 3.91 17.62
N TRP A 219 9.82 3.49 16.67
CA TRP A 219 10.99 4.27 16.26
C TRP A 219 10.55 5.60 15.68
N VAL A 220 11.25 6.67 16.05
CA VAL A 220 11.13 7.98 15.41
C VAL A 220 12.23 8.09 14.36
N LEU A 221 11.86 8.25 13.09
CA LEU A 221 12.80 8.41 12.00
C LEU A 221 12.58 9.74 11.29
N ARG A 222 13.67 10.28 10.74
CA ARG A 222 13.63 11.52 9.97
C ARG A 222 14.50 11.42 8.74
N LEU A 223 14.03 12.03 7.65
CA LEU A 223 14.80 12.24 6.44
C LEU A 223 14.99 13.74 6.22
N TYR A 224 16.22 14.15 5.99
CA TYR A 224 16.56 15.46 5.46
C TYR A 224 17.09 15.29 4.04
N LEU A 225 16.48 15.96 3.06
CA LEU A 225 16.87 15.85 1.65
C LEU A 225 18.27 16.39 1.36
N THR A 226 18.83 17.21 2.25
CA THR A 226 20.22 17.68 2.17
C THR A 226 21.24 16.58 2.42
N ASP A 227 20.82 15.49 3.07
CA ASP A 227 21.71 14.45 3.58
C ASP A 227 21.65 13.19 2.69
N VAL A 228 20.87 13.24 1.60
CA VAL A 228 20.70 12.15 0.65
C VAL A 228 20.99 12.60 -0.77
N ASP A 229 21.67 11.74 -1.52
CA ASP A 229 21.81 11.91 -2.96
C ASP A 229 20.49 11.53 -3.65
N VAL A 230 19.64 12.54 -3.85
CA VAL A 230 18.38 12.42 -4.57
C VAL A 230 18.57 12.24 -6.07
N GLU A 231 19.71 12.65 -6.64
CA GLU A 231 20.00 12.51 -8.07
C GLU A 231 20.26 11.05 -8.43
N GLY A 232 20.82 10.27 -7.50
CA GLY A 232 20.96 8.82 -7.60
C GLY A 232 19.65 8.04 -7.44
N TRP A 233 18.51 8.68 -7.18
CA TRP A 233 17.22 7.98 -7.14
C TRP A 233 16.76 7.67 -8.55
N GLU A 234 16.58 6.39 -8.86
CA GLU A 234 15.75 5.99 -9.99
C GLU A 234 14.30 6.42 -9.73
N ILE A 235 13.98 7.65 -10.13
CA ILE A 235 12.60 8.14 -10.15
C ILE A 235 11.99 7.56 -11.42
N VAL A 236 11.04 6.65 -11.24
CA VAL A 236 10.38 6.02 -12.39
C VAL A 236 9.68 7.12 -13.18
N GLN A 237 10.01 7.22 -14.47
CA GLN A 237 9.43 8.22 -15.37
C GLN A 237 7.91 8.05 -15.36
N GLU A 238 7.19 9.17 -15.23
CA GLU A 238 5.76 9.19 -15.56
C GLU A 238 5.62 8.62 -16.96
N ALA A 239 4.89 7.51 -17.11
CA ALA A 239 4.67 6.98 -18.44
C ALA A 239 3.90 8.04 -19.22
N THR A 240 4.45 8.40 -20.38
CA THR A 240 3.70 9.10 -21.42
C THR A 240 2.38 8.33 -21.63
N PRO A 241 1.22 9.01 -21.72
CA PRO A 241 -0.06 8.33 -21.85
C PRO A 241 0.03 7.25 -22.94
N LEU A 242 -0.48 6.05 -22.62
CA LEU A 242 -0.48 4.92 -23.56
C LEU A 242 -1.04 5.45 -24.90
N PRO A 243 -0.31 5.32 -26.03
CA PRO A 243 -0.90 5.63 -27.32
C PRO A 243 -2.15 4.80 -27.45
N SER A 244 -3.25 5.46 -27.80
CA SER A 244 -4.62 4.95 -27.87
C SER A 244 -4.68 3.57 -28.53
N LEU A 245 -4.54 2.52 -27.73
CA LEU A 245 -4.85 1.16 -28.11
C LEU A 245 -6.15 0.86 -27.40
N LEU A 246 -7.23 0.91 -28.18
CA LEU A 246 -8.58 0.38 -27.98
C LEU A 246 -9.68 1.42 -28.24
N VAL A 247 -9.72 1.91 -29.48
CA VAL A 247 -10.99 2.10 -30.20
C VAL A 247 -10.95 1.16 -31.39
N LYS A 248 -11.47 -0.06 -31.21
CA LYS A 248 -12.16 -0.85 -32.23
C LYS A 248 -13.17 -1.74 -31.54
#